data_AF-A0AAW1D338-F1
#
_entry.id   AF-A0AAW1D338-F1
#
_cell.length_a   1.000
_cell.length_b   1.000
_cell.length_c   1.000
_cell.angle_alpha   90.00
_cell.angle_beta   90.00
_cell.angle_gamma   90.00
#
_symmetry.space_group_name_H-M   'P 1'
#
loop_
_entity.id
_entity.type
_entity.pdbx_description
1 polymer ?
#
loop_
_entity_poly.entity_id
_entity_poly.type
_entity_poly.pdbx_seq_one_letter_code
_entity_poly.pdbx_strand_id
1 'polypeptide(L)'
;MTKVTCGQLLCSGMFSHDALSNWLSAVALSHALIENPAQREQLLRVLLAPDPNSSPVTLMQQVSLLLQQSSKVQSKIGFLILLATWLAHCQLAVKHFLELPTAIPYLTAQAGSNERDDNEELVQGLCSFLIGICILFNDGSVSPYNKDSLQNLVSNRVGVETFLSKLGEVSRHEHYSKASKQPHPRANSPEELLLDYEFCKLFKALESMVIKAVNPNKINGTRDIAENDLVAEYKDVIREQDRKLADLEEKLDIANREKNQLNQRVLQMEQDMARLTDENALLRAQINSGSVPLGSDVKLEVERWRIECSRRDEAIQNLESELRRLRLNQSSQPQPVQPLLDTSQAKIKELESEIERLTTDQDDLLELLADKDKKLSSYTEKLRQLGIMVGDDENESINEPELVTA
;
A
#
# COMPACT_ATOMS: atom_id res chain seq x y z
N MET A 1 -27.66 25.77 -3.28
CA MET A 1 -26.91 24.62 -3.85
C MET A 1 -26.59 23.68 -2.72
N THR A 2 -27.22 22.50 -2.68
CA THR A 2 -26.79 21.40 -1.82
C THR A 2 -25.40 20.97 -2.27
N LYS A 3 -24.40 21.08 -1.38
CA LYS A 3 -23.03 20.62 -1.67
C LYS A 3 -23.05 19.09 -1.73
N VAL A 4 -22.64 18.52 -2.86
CA VAL A 4 -22.45 17.07 -3.01
C VAL A 4 -21.20 16.66 -2.23
N THR A 5 -21.30 15.61 -1.42
CA THR A 5 -20.17 15.09 -0.63
C THR A 5 -19.45 13.96 -1.37
N CYS A 6 -18.18 13.68 -1.00
CA CYS A 6 -17.44 12.55 -1.56
C CYS A 6 -18.16 11.21 -1.34
N GLY A 7 -18.78 11.01 -0.17
CA GLY A 7 -19.55 9.80 0.11
C GLY A 7 -20.75 9.62 -0.82
N GLN A 8 -21.44 10.71 -1.16
CA GLN A 8 -22.52 10.68 -2.15
C GLN A 8 -22.02 10.32 -3.54
N LEU A 9 -20.88 10.85 -3.98
CA LEU A 9 -20.26 10.50 -5.26
C LEU A 9 -19.83 9.03 -5.32
N LEU A 10 -19.18 8.54 -4.27
CA LEU A 10 -18.76 7.15 -4.17
C LEU A 10 -19.97 6.20 -4.26
N CYS A 11 -21.02 6.46 -3.47
CA CYS A 11 -22.25 5.66 -3.52
C CYS A 11 -22.92 5.75 -4.91
N SER A 12 -22.97 6.94 -5.52
CA SER A 12 -23.55 7.11 -6.85
C SER A 12 -22.81 6.32 -7.92
N GLY A 13 -21.47 6.28 -7.90
CA GLY A 13 -20.69 5.48 -8.84
C GLY A 13 -20.80 3.98 -8.56
N MET A 14 -20.80 3.60 -7.28
CA MET A 14 -20.94 2.21 -6.83
C MET A 14 -22.27 1.58 -7.25
N PHE A 15 -23.35 2.37 -7.28
CA PHE A 15 -24.70 1.91 -7.61
C PHE A 15 -25.12 2.24 -9.05
N SER A 16 -24.19 2.77 -9.85
CA SER A 16 -24.45 3.07 -11.26
C SER A 16 -24.53 1.79 -12.10
N HIS A 17 -25.04 1.91 -13.33
CA HIS A 17 -25.03 0.82 -14.32
C HIS A 17 -23.70 0.70 -15.08
N ASP A 18 -22.73 1.57 -14.81
CA ASP A 18 -21.44 1.59 -15.48
C ASP A 18 -20.38 0.81 -14.68
N ALA A 19 -19.78 -0.20 -15.31
CA ALA A 19 -18.88 -1.12 -14.64
C ALA A 19 -17.59 -0.45 -14.17
N LEU A 20 -17.07 0.50 -14.95
CA LEU A 20 -15.89 1.27 -14.58
C LEU A 20 -16.18 2.14 -13.35
N SER A 21 -17.31 2.83 -13.33
CA SER A 21 -17.75 3.63 -12.18
C SER A 21 -17.94 2.78 -10.93
N ASN A 22 -18.48 1.56 -11.06
CA ASN A 22 -18.59 0.64 -9.93
C ASN A 22 -17.20 0.29 -9.38
N TRP A 23 -16.28 -0.09 -10.26
CA TRP A 23 -14.92 -0.46 -9.88
C TRP A 23 -14.16 0.69 -9.23
N LEU A 24 -14.16 1.88 -9.86
CA LEU A 24 -13.49 3.07 -9.34
C LEU A 24 -14.03 3.47 -7.97
N SER A 25 -15.35 3.47 -7.78
CA SER A 25 -15.95 3.80 -6.48
C SER A 25 -15.64 2.74 -5.41
N ALA A 26 -15.66 1.46 -5.76
CA ALA A 26 -15.38 0.38 -4.83
C ALA A 26 -13.90 0.37 -4.39
N VAL A 27 -12.98 0.55 -5.34
CA VAL A 27 -11.53 0.66 -5.05
C VAL A 27 -11.23 1.96 -4.30
N ALA A 28 -11.82 3.10 -4.68
CA ALA A 28 -11.61 4.33 -3.92
C ALA A 28 -12.10 4.21 -2.47
N LEU A 29 -13.22 3.52 -2.23
CA LEU A 29 -13.70 3.24 -0.88
C LEU A 29 -12.81 2.23 -0.15
N SER A 30 -12.24 1.23 -0.84
CA SER A 30 -11.32 0.28 -0.21
C SER A 30 -10.05 0.99 0.28
N HIS A 31 -9.52 1.95 -0.48
CA HIS A 31 -8.39 2.78 -0.08
C HIS A 31 -8.67 3.61 1.18
N ALA A 32 -9.92 4.02 1.43
CA ALA A 32 -10.29 4.70 2.67
C ALA A 32 -10.27 3.78 3.92
N LEU A 33 -10.20 2.45 3.71
CA LEU A 33 -10.20 1.42 4.77
C LEU A 33 -8.81 0.81 5.03
N ILE A 34 -7.81 1.10 4.18
CA ILE A 34 -6.45 0.59 4.34
C ILE A 34 -5.86 1.14 5.63
N GLU A 35 -5.27 0.25 6.44
CA GLU A 35 -4.63 0.58 7.73
C GLU A 35 -5.51 1.40 8.70
N ASN A 36 -6.83 1.31 8.56
CA ASN A 36 -7.78 2.12 9.31
C ASN A 36 -8.89 1.28 9.97
N PRO A 37 -8.59 0.58 11.08
CA PRO A 37 -9.56 -0.29 11.76
C PRO A 37 -10.80 0.48 12.24
N ALA A 38 -10.63 1.73 12.70
CA ALA A 38 -11.75 2.56 13.14
C ALA A 38 -12.76 2.82 12.02
N GLN A 39 -12.29 3.13 10.80
CA GLN A 39 -13.19 3.38 9.67
C GLN A 39 -13.85 2.11 9.13
N ARG A 40 -13.19 0.95 9.23
CA ARG A 40 -13.84 -0.34 8.91
C ARG A 40 -15.08 -0.56 9.77
N GLU A 41 -15.02 -0.25 11.06
CA GLU A 41 -16.18 -0.36 11.95
C GLU A 41 -17.22 0.75 11.72
N GLN A 42 -16.79 2.00 11.49
CA GLN A 42 -17.74 3.08 11.20
C GLN A 42 -18.52 2.84 9.91
N LEU A 43 -17.88 2.27 8.88
CA LEU A 43 -18.54 1.99 7.61
C LEU A 43 -19.67 0.96 7.76
N LEU A 44 -19.63 0.07 8.77
CA LEU A 44 -20.70 -0.90 9.04
C LEU A 44 -22.01 -0.22 9.46
N ARG A 45 -21.93 1.01 9.96
CA ARG A 45 -23.08 1.80 10.42
C ARG A 45 -23.78 2.55 9.29
N VAL A 46 -23.21 2.56 8.08
CA VAL A 46 -23.80 3.24 6.93
C VAL A 46 -25.05 2.48 6.49
N LEU A 47 -26.19 3.16 6.58
CA LEU A 47 -27.48 2.69 6.13
C LEU A 47 -27.89 3.41 4.86
N LEU A 48 -28.47 2.65 3.93
CA LEU A 48 -28.99 3.10 2.65
C LEU A 48 -30.50 2.95 2.66
N ALA A 49 -31.20 3.90 2.05
CA ALA A 49 -32.64 3.85 1.84
C ALA A 49 -32.91 3.67 0.34
N PRO A 50 -32.95 2.42 -0.17
CA PRO A 50 -33.11 2.15 -1.60
C PRO A 50 -34.50 2.54 -2.12
N ASP A 51 -35.53 2.41 -1.27
CA ASP A 51 -36.90 2.90 -1.53
C ASP A 51 -37.46 3.57 -0.26
N PRO A 52 -38.19 4.69 -0.35
CA PRO A 52 -38.88 5.32 0.78
C PRO A 52 -39.75 4.38 1.63
N ASN A 53 -40.24 3.29 1.05
CA ASN A 53 -41.12 2.31 1.69
C ASN A 53 -40.37 1.06 2.18
N SER A 54 -39.08 0.95 1.90
CA SER A 54 -38.24 -0.20 2.30
C SER A 54 -37.54 0.06 3.63
N SER A 55 -37.28 -1.01 4.37
CA SER A 55 -36.39 -0.92 5.54
C SER A 55 -34.97 -0.55 5.09
N PRO A 56 -34.25 0.29 5.84
CA PRO A 56 -32.87 0.62 5.52
C PRO A 56 -32.01 -0.62 5.45
N VAL A 57 -31.12 -0.69 4.46
CA VAL A 57 -30.15 -1.77 4.29
C VAL A 57 -28.75 -1.25 4.59
N THR A 58 -27.87 -2.11 5.11
CA THR A 58 -26.48 -1.70 5.34
C THR A 58 -25.73 -1.56 4.01
N LEU A 59 -24.69 -0.73 3.98
CA LEU A 59 -23.83 -0.63 2.80
C LEU A 59 -23.20 -1.99 2.44
N MET A 60 -22.80 -2.78 3.44
CA MET A 60 -22.24 -4.13 3.22
C MET A 60 -23.26 -5.07 2.56
N GLN A 61 -24.52 -5.03 3.02
CA GLN A 61 -25.60 -5.80 2.40
C GLN A 61 -25.81 -5.37 0.94
N GLN A 62 -25.81 -4.06 0.67
CA GLN A 62 -25.98 -3.55 -0.69
C GLN A 62 -24.82 -3.94 -1.62
N VAL A 63 -23.57 -3.84 -1.15
CA VAL A 63 -22.39 -4.28 -1.93
C VAL A 63 -22.46 -5.78 -2.22
N SER A 64 -22.86 -6.60 -1.24
CA SER A 64 -23.05 -8.04 -1.42
C SER A 64 -24.15 -8.36 -2.43
N LEU A 65 -25.24 -7.59 -2.43
CA LEU A 65 -26.32 -7.73 -3.42
C LEU A 65 -25.88 -7.34 -4.83
N LEU A 66 -25.14 -6.23 -4.98
CA LEU A 66 -24.61 -5.79 -6.28
C LEU A 66 -23.61 -6.79 -6.86
N LEU A 67 -22.77 -7.38 -6.02
CA LEU A 67 -21.90 -8.49 -6.42
C LEU A 67 -22.69 -9.67 -6.98
N GLN A 68 -23.83 -10.03 -6.36
CA GLN A 68 -24.67 -11.15 -6.77
C GLN A 68 -25.49 -10.85 -8.04
N GLN A 69 -25.88 -9.60 -8.27
CA GLN A 69 -26.75 -9.20 -9.39
C GLN A 69 -25.98 -8.75 -10.63
N SER A 70 -24.72 -8.32 -10.48
CA SER A 70 -23.93 -7.84 -11.60
C SER A 70 -23.58 -8.97 -12.57
N SER A 71 -23.81 -8.75 -13.86
CA SER A 71 -23.28 -9.58 -14.95
C SER A 71 -21.91 -9.09 -15.45
N LYS A 72 -21.40 -7.96 -14.93
CA LYS A 72 -20.14 -7.36 -15.36
C LYS A 72 -19.01 -7.77 -14.42
N VAL A 73 -18.02 -8.47 -14.97
CA VAL A 73 -16.84 -8.97 -14.23
C VAL A 73 -16.08 -7.83 -13.55
N GLN A 74 -15.86 -6.71 -14.24
CA GLN A 74 -15.19 -5.55 -13.64
C GLN A 74 -15.91 -5.03 -12.37
N SER A 75 -17.24 -4.92 -12.39
CA SER A 75 -18.01 -4.54 -11.19
C SER A 75 -17.86 -5.58 -10.07
N LYS A 76 -17.99 -6.87 -10.39
CA LYS A 76 -17.85 -7.97 -9.41
C LYS A 76 -16.48 -7.90 -8.73
N ILE A 77 -15.41 -7.73 -9.51
CA ILE A 77 -14.05 -7.64 -8.99
C ILE A 77 -13.88 -6.42 -8.08
N GLY A 78 -14.39 -5.25 -8.47
CA GLY A 78 -14.35 -4.05 -7.62
C GLY A 78 -15.01 -4.28 -6.25
N PHE A 79 -16.19 -4.91 -6.24
CA PHE A 79 -16.89 -5.25 -4.99
C PHE A 79 -16.13 -6.28 -4.15
N LEU A 80 -15.52 -7.29 -4.78
CA LEU A 80 -14.69 -8.29 -4.10
C LEU A 80 -13.44 -7.66 -3.48
N ILE A 81 -12.78 -6.72 -4.16
CA ILE A 81 -11.64 -5.95 -3.63
C ILE A 81 -12.06 -5.16 -2.39
N LEU A 82 -13.19 -4.45 -2.45
CA LEU A 82 -13.73 -3.69 -1.33
C LEU A 82 -14.04 -4.61 -0.14
N LEU A 83 -14.78 -5.71 -0.36
CA LEU A 83 -15.14 -6.67 0.69
C LEU A 83 -13.90 -7.33 1.30
N ALA A 84 -12.94 -7.78 0.49
CA ALA A 84 -11.71 -8.38 1.00
C ALA A 84 -10.93 -7.39 1.89
N THR A 85 -10.79 -6.13 1.45
CA THR A 85 -10.10 -5.08 2.22
C THR A 85 -10.84 -4.74 3.52
N TRP A 86 -12.17 -4.73 3.47
CA TRP A 86 -13.01 -4.39 4.62
C TRP A 86 -13.00 -5.49 5.69
N LEU A 87 -13.07 -6.77 5.27
CA LEU A 87 -13.13 -7.91 6.19
C LEU A 87 -11.76 -8.31 6.75
N ALA A 88 -10.67 -8.09 6.00
CA ALA A 88 -9.33 -8.42 6.46
C ALA A 88 -9.04 -7.79 7.83
N HIS A 89 -8.49 -8.56 8.78
CA HIS A 89 -8.15 -8.09 10.13
C HIS A 89 -9.29 -7.39 10.90
N CYS A 90 -10.56 -7.60 10.54
CA CYS A 90 -11.72 -6.99 11.21
C CYS A 90 -12.80 -8.04 11.51
N GLN A 91 -12.72 -8.64 12.70
CA GLN A 91 -13.67 -9.68 13.14
C GLN A 91 -15.12 -9.20 13.13
N LEU A 92 -15.37 -7.92 13.49
CA LEU A 92 -16.71 -7.35 13.50
C LEU A 92 -17.30 -7.25 12.08
N ALA A 93 -16.48 -6.89 11.08
CA ALA A 93 -16.91 -6.86 9.68
C ALA A 93 -17.18 -8.28 9.14
N VAL A 94 -16.33 -9.25 9.50
CA VAL A 94 -16.57 -10.66 9.17
C VAL A 94 -17.89 -11.15 9.76
N LYS A 95 -18.16 -10.85 11.05
CA LYS A 95 -19.43 -11.18 11.70
C LYS A 95 -20.64 -10.66 10.92
N HIS A 96 -20.66 -9.36 10.61
CA HIS A 96 -21.78 -8.75 9.87
C HIS A 96 -21.93 -9.35 8.47
N PHE A 97 -20.82 -9.69 7.81
CA PHE A 97 -20.87 -10.32 6.49
C PHE A 97 -21.42 -11.75 6.54
N LEU A 98 -21.04 -12.53 7.56
CA LEU A 98 -21.53 -13.90 7.75
C LEU A 98 -23.01 -13.95 8.14
N GLU A 99 -23.54 -12.89 8.76
CA GLU A 99 -24.97 -12.75 9.06
C GLU A 99 -25.81 -12.48 7.79
N LEU A 100 -25.20 -12.12 6.65
CA LEU A 100 -25.90 -11.93 5.39
C LEU A 100 -26.32 -13.27 4.77
N PRO A 101 -27.64 -13.56 4.60
CA PRO A 101 -28.12 -14.90 4.27
C PRO A 101 -27.59 -15.47 2.94
N THR A 102 -27.39 -14.63 1.93
CA THR A 102 -27.00 -15.07 0.58
C THR A 102 -25.50 -14.97 0.30
N ALA A 103 -24.72 -14.33 1.19
CA ALA A 103 -23.30 -14.06 0.96
C ALA A 103 -22.48 -15.36 0.84
N ILE A 104 -22.48 -16.21 1.88
CA ILE A 104 -21.73 -17.46 1.87
C ILE A 104 -22.23 -18.43 0.79
N PRO A 105 -23.55 -18.68 0.60
CA PRO A 105 -24.03 -19.53 -0.49
C PRO A 105 -23.56 -19.06 -1.88
N TYR A 106 -23.58 -17.75 -2.14
CA TYR A 106 -23.10 -17.19 -3.40
C TYR A 106 -21.60 -17.43 -3.60
N LEU A 107 -20.76 -17.08 -2.61
CA LEU A 107 -19.32 -17.27 -2.71
C LEU A 107 -18.95 -18.75 -2.91
N THR A 108 -19.67 -19.64 -2.24
CA THR A 108 -19.47 -21.10 -2.36
C THR A 108 -19.80 -21.60 -3.76
N ALA A 109 -20.91 -21.13 -4.33
CA ALA A 109 -21.31 -21.48 -5.69
C ALA A 109 -20.28 -20.97 -6.72
N GLN A 110 -19.77 -19.75 -6.54
CA GLN A 110 -18.71 -19.19 -7.38
C GLN A 110 -17.40 -19.97 -7.25
N ALA A 111 -16.94 -20.28 -6.02
CA ALA A 111 -15.71 -21.05 -5.81
C ALA A 111 -15.77 -22.48 -6.41
N GLY A 112 -16.98 -23.05 -6.53
CA GLY A 112 -17.21 -24.35 -7.19
C GLY A 112 -17.57 -24.26 -8.68
N SER A 113 -17.64 -23.06 -9.26
CA SER A 113 -17.96 -22.86 -10.67
C SER A 113 -16.79 -23.23 -11.58
N ASN A 114 -17.12 -23.64 -12.81
CA ASN A 114 -16.15 -23.97 -13.86
C ASN A 114 -16.22 -23.00 -15.06
N GLU A 115 -16.96 -21.89 -14.92
CA GLU A 115 -17.00 -20.83 -15.94
C GLU A 115 -15.59 -20.20 -16.09
N ARG A 116 -15.15 -19.95 -17.32
CA ARG A 116 -13.81 -19.38 -17.62
C ARG A 116 -13.85 -18.25 -18.65
N ASP A 117 -15.04 -17.82 -19.03
CA ASP A 117 -15.20 -16.76 -20.02
C ASP A 117 -15.06 -15.40 -19.32
N ASP A 118 -14.61 -14.36 -20.03
CA ASP A 118 -14.55 -12.97 -19.55
C ASP A 118 -13.80 -12.72 -18.22
N ASN A 119 -12.79 -13.53 -17.88
CA ASN A 119 -12.07 -13.51 -16.60
C ASN A 119 -12.90 -13.96 -15.38
N GLU A 120 -13.95 -14.76 -15.56
CA GLU A 120 -14.73 -15.32 -14.44
C GLU A 120 -13.86 -16.20 -13.51
N GLU A 121 -12.78 -16.80 -13.99
CA GLU A 121 -11.80 -17.51 -13.14
C GLU A 121 -11.18 -16.59 -12.08
N LEU A 122 -10.98 -15.30 -12.40
CA LEU A 122 -10.51 -14.31 -11.44
C LEU A 122 -11.57 -14.03 -10.37
N VAL A 123 -12.84 -13.90 -10.78
CA VAL A 123 -13.97 -13.72 -9.85
C VAL A 123 -14.07 -14.91 -8.89
N GLN A 124 -13.91 -16.13 -9.40
CA GLN A 124 -13.96 -17.37 -8.61
C GLN A 124 -12.79 -17.46 -7.61
N GLY A 125 -11.59 -17.09 -8.04
CA GLY A 125 -10.42 -17.02 -7.18
C GLY A 125 -10.57 -15.97 -6.08
N LEU A 126 -11.13 -14.80 -6.40
CA LEU A 126 -11.45 -13.75 -5.42
C LEU A 126 -12.58 -14.15 -4.46
N CYS A 127 -13.58 -14.90 -4.91
CA CYS A 127 -14.60 -15.49 -4.02
C CYS A 127 -13.98 -16.50 -3.06
N SER A 128 -13.08 -17.36 -3.55
CA SER A 128 -12.30 -18.29 -2.71
C SER A 128 -11.48 -17.51 -1.68
N PHE A 129 -10.80 -16.44 -2.09
CA PHE A 129 -10.05 -15.58 -1.19
C PHE A 129 -10.93 -14.96 -0.10
N LEU A 130 -12.12 -14.46 -0.45
CA LEU A 130 -13.06 -13.87 0.51
C LEU A 130 -13.59 -14.90 1.52
N ILE A 131 -13.91 -16.13 1.09
CA ILE A 131 -14.21 -17.24 2.01
C ILE A 131 -13.02 -17.51 2.94
N GLY A 132 -11.81 -17.51 2.39
CA GLY A 132 -10.56 -17.66 3.15
C GLY A 132 -10.39 -16.61 4.24
N ILE A 133 -10.65 -15.33 3.93
CA ILE A 133 -10.66 -14.22 4.88
C ILE A 133 -11.72 -14.46 5.97
N CYS A 134 -12.93 -14.89 5.59
CA CYS A 134 -14.00 -15.23 6.55
C CYS A 134 -13.63 -16.38 7.48
N ILE A 135 -12.78 -17.33 7.07
CA ILE A 135 -12.26 -18.40 7.93
C ILE A 135 -11.12 -17.88 8.82
N LEU A 136 -10.21 -17.08 8.25
CA LEU A 136 -9.01 -16.59 8.92
C LEU A 136 -9.33 -15.64 10.08
N PHE A 137 -10.28 -14.73 9.87
CA PHE A 137 -10.67 -13.72 10.85
C PHE A 137 -12.05 -13.99 11.48
N ASN A 138 -12.48 -15.26 11.51
CA ASN A 138 -13.70 -15.69 12.20
C ASN A 138 -13.47 -15.75 13.72
N ASP A 139 -14.34 -15.14 14.51
CA ASP A 139 -14.34 -15.27 15.98
C ASP A 139 -15.21 -16.43 16.49
N GLY A 140 -15.89 -17.14 15.59
CA GLY A 140 -16.77 -18.27 15.89
C GLY A 140 -18.17 -17.88 16.37
N SER A 141 -18.52 -16.58 16.39
CA SER A 141 -19.75 -16.09 17.01
C SER A 141 -21.01 -16.26 16.14
N VAL A 142 -20.87 -16.47 14.83
CA VAL A 142 -22.00 -16.58 13.89
C VAL A 142 -22.32 -18.04 13.59
N SER A 143 -23.54 -18.48 13.91
CA SER A 143 -24.08 -19.79 13.51
C SER A 143 -25.04 -19.61 12.32
N PRO A 144 -24.95 -20.43 11.25
CA PRO A 144 -24.18 -21.67 11.14
C PRO A 144 -22.73 -21.50 10.65
N TYR A 145 -22.25 -20.28 10.42
CA TYR A 145 -20.96 -20.01 9.76
C TYR A 145 -19.77 -19.81 10.71
N ASN A 146 -19.61 -20.70 11.69
CA ASN A 146 -18.38 -20.74 12.49
C ASN A 146 -17.20 -21.28 11.66
N LYS A 147 -15.97 -21.16 12.19
CA LYS A 147 -14.74 -21.52 11.49
C LYS A 147 -14.76 -22.95 10.94
N ASP A 148 -15.10 -23.93 11.78
CA ASP A 148 -15.13 -25.35 11.40
C ASP A 148 -16.22 -25.62 10.36
N SER A 149 -17.37 -24.96 10.48
CA SER A 149 -18.47 -25.10 9.53
C SER A 149 -18.10 -24.54 8.16
N LEU A 150 -17.38 -23.42 8.09
CA LEU A 150 -16.85 -22.88 6.83
C LEU A 150 -15.78 -23.78 6.21
N GLN A 151 -14.86 -24.32 7.01
CA GLN A 151 -13.87 -25.30 6.53
C GLN A 151 -14.55 -26.56 5.98
N ASN A 152 -15.53 -27.10 6.70
CA ASN A 152 -16.33 -28.25 6.27
C ASN A 152 -17.12 -27.93 5.00
N LEU A 153 -17.64 -26.72 4.88
CA LEU A 153 -18.34 -26.26 3.69
C LEU A 153 -17.40 -26.23 2.47
N VAL A 154 -16.17 -25.70 2.62
CA VAL A 154 -15.16 -25.75 1.54
C VAL A 154 -14.84 -27.20 1.17
N SER A 155 -14.56 -28.04 2.18
CA SER A 155 -14.23 -29.46 1.97
C SER A 155 -15.34 -30.23 1.24
N ASN A 156 -16.60 -30.04 1.65
CA ASN A 156 -17.72 -30.86 1.19
C ASN A 156 -18.42 -30.32 -0.07
N ARG A 157 -18.36 -29.00 -0.33
CA ARG A 157 -19.09 -28.37 -1.44
C ARG A 157 -18.20 -27.95 -2.61
N VAL A 158 -16.97 -27.53 -2.34
CA VAL A 158 -16.03 -27.06 -3.37
C VAL A 158 -14.94 -28.10 -3.62
N GLY A 159 -14.46 -28.74 -2.55
CA GLY A 159 -13.24 -29.54 -2.54
C GLY A 159 -12.03 -28.66 -2.27
N VAL A 160 -11.19 -29.07 -1.31
CA VAL A 160 -10.03 -28.27 -0.86
C VAL A 160 -9.04 -28.02 -2.01
N GLU A 161 -8.79 -29.01 -2.86
CA GLU A 161 -7.86 -28.85 -3.99
C GLU A 161 -8.39 -27.87 -5.04
N THR A 162 -9.67 -27.98 -5.39
CA THR A 162 -10.34 -27.02 -6.28
C THR A 162 -10.25 -25.61 -5.72
N PHE A 163 -10.60 -25.43 -4.45
CA PHE A 163 -10.54 -24.14 -3.77
C PHE A 163 -9.14 -23.53 -3.80
N LEU A 164 -8.11 -24.31 -3.49
CA LEU A 164 -6.72 -23.84 -3.51
C LEU A 164 -6.23 -23.55 -4.93
N SER A 165 -6.66 -24.34 -5.92
CA SER A 165 -6.35 -24.08 -7.33
C SER A 165 -6.95 -22.73 -7.78
N LYS A 166 -8.23 -22.49 -7.47
CA LYS A 166 -8.93 -21.22 -7.75
C LYS A 166 -8.28 -20.04 -7.04
N LEU A 167 -7.92 -20.20 -5.76
CA LEU A 167 -7.19 -19.17 -5.02
C LEU A 167 -5.88 -18.80 -5.75
N GLY A 168 -5.08 -19.79 -6.15
CA GLY A 168 -3.83 -19.57 -6.87
C GLY A 168 -3.99 -19.08 -8.31
N GLU A 169 -5.18 -19.11 -8.91
CA GLU A 169 -5.44 -18.47 -10.22
C GLU A 169 -5.30 -16.93 -10.11
N VAL A 170 -5.55 -16.33 -8.94
CA VAL A 170 -5.45 -14.87 -8.73
C VAL A 170 -4.02 -14.37 -8.89
N SER A 171 -3.04 -14.98 -8.22
CA SER A 171 -1.64 -14.57 -8.28
C SER A 171 -0.97 -14.90 -9.62
N ARG A 172 -1.49 -15.89 -10.36
CA ARG A 172 -1.05 -16.26 -11.71
C ARG A 172 -1.68 -15.42 -12.82
N HIS A 173 -2.70 -14.61 -12.52
CA HIS A 173 -3.42 -13.84 -13.52
C HIS A 173 -2.56 -12.72 -14.11
N GLU A 174 -2.70 -12.45 -15.41
CA GLU A 174 -1.95 -11.39 -16.10
C GLU A 174 -2.16 -10.00 -15.47
N HIS A 175 -3.41 -9.62 -15.16
CA HIS A 175 -3.73 -8.36 -14.48
C HIS A 175 -3.10 -8.25 -13.09
N TYR A 176 -2.86 -9.35 -12.38
CA TYR A 176 -2.18 -9.32 -11.09
C TYR A 176 -0.71 -8.95 -11.27
N SER A 177 -0.05 -9.55 -12.27
CA SER A 177 1.34 -9.26 -12.61
C SER A 177 1.55 -7.81 -13.08
N LYS A 178 0.54 -7.21 -13.73
CA LYS A 178 0.55 -5.79 -14.10
C LYS A 178 0.30 -4.88 -12.89
N ALA A 179 -0.76 -5.13 -12.13
CA ALA A 179 -1.17 -4.29 -11.00
C ALA A 179 -0.18 -4.29 -9.84
N SER A 180 0.49 -5.41 -9.57
CA SER A 180 1.43 -5.54 -8.44
C SER A 180 2.77 -4.81 -8.63
N LYS A 181 3.09 -4.34 -9.85
CA LYS A 181 4.39 -3.69 -10.14
C LYS A 181 4.49 -2.26 -9.64
N GLN A 182 3.39 -1.49 -9.69
CA GLN A 182 3.42 -0.08 -9.34
C GLN A 182 2.07 0.42 -8.80
N PRO A 183 2.07 1.41 -7.89
CA PRO A 183 0.82 1.96 -7.32
C PRO A 183 -0.05 2.73 -8.33
N HIS A 184 0.54 3.25 -9.41
CA HIS A 184 -0.20 4.06 -10.38
C HIS A 184 -0.93 3.15 -11.39
N PRO A 185 -2.27 3.21 -11.48
CA PRO A 185 -3.02 2.42 -12.44
C PRO A 185 -2.66 2.88 -13.86
N ARG A 186 -2.20 1.93 -14.68
CA ARG A 186 -1.97 2.14 -16.12
C ARG A 186 -2.83 1.14 -16.88
N ALA A 187 -3.68 1.68 -17.75
CA ALA A 187 -4.57 0.91 -18.61
C ALA A 187 -4.72 1.66 -19.94
N ASN A 188 -4.72 0.94 -21.04
CA ASN A 188 -4.97 1.48 -22.38
C ASN A 188 -6.46 1.58 -22.68
N SER A 189 -7.28 0.77 -22.00
CA SER A 189 -8.73 0.83 -22.06
C SER A 189 -9.37 0.60 -20.68
N PRO A 190 -10.61 1.07 -20.45
CA PRO A 190 -11.32 0.89 -19.19
C PRO A 190 -11.38 -0.56 -18.70
N GLU A 191 -11.49 -1.53 -19.61
CA GLU A 191 -11.68 -2.94 -19.31
C GLU A 191 -10.42 -3.60 -18.71
N GLU A 192 -9.24 -3.02 -18.92
CA GLU A 192 -7.99 -3.53 -18.35
C GLU A 192 -7.86 -3.26 -16.83
N LEU A 193 -8.67 -2.35 -16.29
CA LEU A 193 -8.71 -2.01 -14.87
C LEU A 193 -9.53 -3.04 -14.09
N LEU A 194 -8.87 -4.14 -13.72
CA LEU A 194 -9.46 -5.20 -12.91
C LEU A 194 -8.88 -5.27 -11.50
N LEU A 195 -7.56 -5.25 -11.34
CA LEU A 195 -6.91 -5.38 -10.04
C LEU A 195 -6.19 -4.09 -9.62
N ASP A 196 -6.22 -3.81 -8.32
CA ASP A 196 -5.57 -2.67 -7.69
C ASP A 196 -4.25 -3.08 -7.00
N TYR A 197 -3.29 -2.16 -6.94
CA TYR A 197 -1.97 -2.40 -6.37
C TYR A 197 -2.02 -2.75 -4.87
N GLU A 198 -2.82 -2.03 -4.08
CA GLU A 198 -2.94 -2.28 -2.65
C GLU A 198 -3.72 -3.58 -2.38
N PHE A 199 -4.70 -3.91 -3.22
CA PHE A 199 -5.31 -5.23 -3.20
C PHE A 199 -4.29 -6.35 -3.47
N CYS A 200 -3.39 -6.21 -4.45
CA CYS A 200 -2.35 -7.21 -4.70
C CYS A 200 -1.43 -7.40 -3.48
N LYS A 201 -1.09 -6.33 -2.76
CA LYS A 201 -0.34 -6.43 -1.49
C LYS A 201 -1.11 -7.19 -0.41
N LEU A 202 -2.40 -6.89 -0.26
CA LEU A 202 -3.28 -7.61 0.67
C LEU A 202 -3.36 -9.10 0.34
N PHE A 203 -3.57 -9.43 -0.94
CA PHE A 203 -3.64 -10.81 -1.40
C PHE A 203 -2.34 -11.56 -1.10
N LYS A 204 -1.19 -10.99 -1.49
CA LYS A 204 0.13 -11.57 -1.23
C LYS A 204 0.40 -11.83 0.26
N ALA A 205 -0.04 -10.92 1.13
CA ALA A 205 0.12 -11.07 2.57
C ALA A 205 -0.77 -12.18 3.15
N LEU A 206 -1.98 -12.38 2.62
CA LEU A 206 -2.97 -13.28 3.20
C LEU A 206 -3.04 -14.66 2.53
N GLU A 207 -2.54 -14.83 1.31
CA GLU A 207 -2.66 -16.08 0.53
C GLU A 207 -2.16 -17.30 1.31
N SER A 208 -0.92 -17.25 1.84
CA SER A 208 -0.34 -18.36 2.61
C SER A 208 -1.10 -18.66 3.90
N MET A 209 -1.61 -17.63 4.58
CA MET A 209 -2.41 -17.78 5.79
C MET A 209 -3.77 -18.41 5.48
N VAL A 210 -4.40 -18.04 4.37
CA VAL A 210 -5.65 -18.65 3.90
C VAL A 210 -5.43 -20.13 3.57
N ILE A 211 -4.36 -20.46 2.85
CA ILE A 211 -4.02 -21.86 2.52
C ILE A 211 -3.91 -22.71 3.79
N LYS A 212 -3.16 -22.22 4.80
CA LYS A 212 -3.01 -22.88 6.11
C LYS A 212 -4.35 -23.01 6.84
N ALA A 213 -5.18 -21.96 6.80
CA ALA A 213 -6.46 -21.93 7.51
C ALA A 213 -7.51 -22.87 6.91
N VAL A 214 -7.51 -23.11 5.59
CA VAL A 214 -8.49 -23.97 4.92
C VAL A 214 -8.10 -25.44 4.99
N ASN A 215 -6.81 -25.76 5.09
CA ASN A 215 -6.31 -27.13 5.14
C ASN A 215 -5.44 -27.42 6.38
N PRO A 216 -6.05 -27.53 7.59
CA PRO A 216 -5.31 -27.82 8.81
C PRO A 216 -4.71 -29.24 8.86
N ASN A 217 -5.23 -30.19 8.06
CA ASN A 217 -4.89 -31.62 8.17
C ASN A 217 -3.61 -32.05 7.43
N LYS A 218 -3.08 -31.26 6.49
CA LYS A 218 -1.73 -31.51 5.90
C LYS A 218 -0.56 -31.24 6.86
N ILE A 219 -0.84 -30.79 8.09
CA ILE A 219 0.17 -30.38 9.09
C ILE A 219 0.58 -31.54 10.03
N ASN A 220 -0.13 -32.67 10.04
CA ASN A 220 0.20 -33.76 10.97
C ASN A 220 1.53 -34.50 10.66
N GLY A 221 2.14 -34.27 9.49
CA GLY A 221 3.51 -34.71 9.18
C GLY A 221 4.58 -33.63 9.34
N THR A 222 4.19 -32.39 9.65
CA THR A 222 5.04 -31.18 9.66
C THR A 222 4.83 -30.32 10.91
N ARG A 223 4.22 -30.84 11.98
CA ARG A 223 4.03 -30.08 13.23
C ARG A 223 5.33 -29.54 13.82
N ASP A 224 6.43 -30.27 13.69
CA ASP A 224 7.75 -29.84 14.19
C ASP A 224 8.42 -28.75 13.33
N ILE A 225 8.04 -28.62 12.06
CA ILE A 225 8.55 -27.59 11.15
C ILE A 225 7.65 -26.34 11.20
N ALA A 226 6.33 -26.52 11.28
CA ALA A 226 5.38 -25.42 11.36
C ALA A 226 5.43 -24.67 12.70
N GLU A 227 5.69 -25.35 13.83
CA GLU A 227 6.00 -24.64 15.08
C GLU A 227 7.30 -23.85 14.96
N ASN A 228 8.34 -24.38 14.32
CA ASN A 228 9.60 -23.64 14.12
C ASN A 228 9.45 -22.46 13.16
N ASP A 229 8.72 -22.61 12.05
CA ASP A 229 8.46 -21.53 11.08
C ASP A 229 7.52 -20.47 11.65
N LEU A 230 6.48 -20.86 12.39
CA LEU A 230 5.58 -19.93 13.06
C LEU A 230 6.32 -19.22 14.21
N VAL A 231 7.17 -19.93 14.95
CA VAL A 231 8.04 -19.34 15.97
C VAL A 231 9.10 -18.43 15.32
N ALA A 232 9.61 -18.75 14.13
CA ALA A 232 10.51 -17.89 13.38
C ALA A 232 9.79 -16.60 12.92
N GLU A 233 8.59 -16.72 12.37
CA GLU A 233 7.76 -15.59 11.95
C GLU A 233 7.38 -14.70 13.14
N TYR A 234 6.98 -15.29 14.29
CA TYR A 234 6.77 -14.54 15.52
C TYR A 234 8.05 -13.90 16.05
N LYS A 235 9.21 -14.58 15.96
CA LYS A 235 10.51 -13.99 16.36
C LYS A 235 10.87 -12.80 15.48
N ASP A 236 10.59 -12.85 14.18
CA ASP A 236 10.88 -11.75 13.27
C ASP A 236 9.92 -10.56 13.49
N VAL A 237 8.64 -10.84 13.77
CA VAL A 237 7.69 -9.80 14.19
C VAL A 237 8.12 -9.17 15.52
N ILE A 238 8.56 -9.97 16.50
CA ILE A 238 9.07 -9.47 17.79
C ILE A 238 10.33 -8.63 17.56
N ARG A 239 11.28 -9.08 16.73
CA ARG A 239 12.48 -8.29 16.39
C ARG A 239 12.15 -6.96 15.73
N GLU A 240 11.17 -6.93 14.82
CA GLU A 240 10.73 -5.70 14.17
C GLU A 240 9.99 -4.77 15.15
N GLN A 241 9.20 -5.35 16.06
CA GLN A 241 8.57 -4.59 17.15
C GLN A 241 9.61 -4.04 18.13
N ASP A 242 10.61 -4.81 18.53
CA ASP A 242 11.72 -4.40 19.38
C ASP A 242 12.54 -3.29 18.71
N ARG A 243 12.77 -3.39 17.39
CA ARG A 243 13.44 -2.34 16.61
C ARG A 243 12.63 -1.05 16.58
N LYS A 244 11.31 -1.15 16.39
CA LYS A 244 10.41 0.02 16.43
C LYS A 244 10.31 0.62 17.83
N LEU A 245 10.30 -0.22 18.87
CA LEU A 245 10.35 0.23 20.26
C LEU A 245 11.64 0.99 20.54
N ALA A 246 12.78 0.45 20.13
CA ALA A 246 14.07 1.12 20.27
C ALA A 246 14.12 2.47 19.53
N ASP A 247 13.61 2.54 18.29
CA ASP A 247 13.53 3.78 17.51
C ASP A 247 12.58 4.81 18.16
N LEU A 248 11.45 4.35 18.72
CA LEU A 248 10.52 5.21 19.45
C LEU A 248 11.12 5.71 20.78
N GLU A 249 11.84 4.86 21.52
CA GLU A 249 12.55 5.24 22.73
C GLU A 249 13.66 6.26 22.44
N GLU A 250 14.42 6.07 21.36
CA GLU A 250 15.43 7.03 20.91
C GLU A 250 14.80 8.38 20.54
N LYS A 251 13.70 8.37 19.76
CA LYS A 251 12.95 9.59 19.44
C LYS A 251 12.38 10.27 20.67
N LEU A 252 11.87 9.51 21.64
CA LEU A 252 11.37 10.04 22.91
C LEU A 252 12.50 10.70 23.72
N ASP A 253 13.69 10.09 23.75
CA ASP A 253 14.85 10.66 24.44
C ASP A 253 15.34 11.94 23.75
N ILE A 254 15.44 11.95 22.42
CA ILE A 254 15.76 13.16 21.64
C ILE A 254 14.74 14.27 21.93
N ALA A 255 13.45 13.98 21.84
CA ALA A 255 12.40 14.97 22.10
C ALA A 255 12.43 15.48 23.55
N ASN A 256 12.72 14.62 24.53
CA ASN A 256 12.87 15.03 25.93
C ASN A 256 14.10 15.93 26.13
N ARG A 257 15.23 15.65 25.46
CA ARG A 257 16.42 16.51 25.48
C ARG A 257 16.11 17.88 24.88
N GLU A 258 15.43 17.94 23.73
CA GLU A 258 15.01 19.19 23.10
C GLU A 258 14.05 19.99 24.00
N LYS A 259 13.04 19.33 24.59
CA LYS A 259 12.12 19.94 25.55
C LYS A 259 12.87 20.55 26.73
N ASN A 260 13.85 19.83 27.30
CA ASN A 260 14.63 20.30 28.43
C ASN A 260 15.51 21.50 28.04
N GLN A 261 16.11 21.49 26.85
CA GLN A 261 16.88 22.64 26.34
C GLN A 261 15.99 23.87 26.11
N LEU A 262 14.79 23.69 25.54
CA LEU A 262 13.83 24.76 25.35
C LEU A 262 13.36 25.34 26.69
N ASN A 263 13.06 24.49 27.68
CA ASN A 263 12.69 24.94 29.01
C ASN A 263 13.80 25.75 29.70
N GLN A 264 15.07 25.35 29.55
CA GLN A 264 16.20 26.14 30.06
C GLN A 264 16.32 27.51 29.37
N ARG A 265 16.13 27.56 28.05
CA ARG A 265 16.12 28.83 27.31
C ARG A 265 14.98 29.75 27.73
N VAL A 266 13.79 29.20 27.92
CA VAL A 266 12.63 29.97 28.42
C VAL A 266 12.94 30.56 29.79
N LEU A 267 13.47 29.75 30.73
CA LEU A 267 13.84 30.23 32.05
C LEU A 267 14.90 31.35 32.00
N GLN A 268 15.89 31.21 31.13
CA GLN A 268 16.93 32.22 30.95
C GLN A 268 16.36 33.52 30.36
N MET A 269 15.46 33.42 29.37
CA MET A 269 14.75 34.57 28.81
C MET A 269 13.87 35.26 29.85
N GLU A 270 13.18 34.51 30.71
CA GLU A 270 12.38 35.07 31.81
C GLU A 270 13.25 35.85 32.81
N GLN A 271 14.43 35.33 33.15
CA GLN A 271 15.40 36.02 34.01
C GLN A 271 15.93 37.30 33.36
N ASP A 272 16.27 37.26 32.08
CA ASP A 272 16.73 38.43 31.34
C ASP A 272 15.62 39.49 31.23
N MET A 273 14.37 39.09 30.99
CA MET A 273 13.23 40.00 31.00
C MET A 273 13.01 40.63 32.37
N ALA A 274 13.11 39.87 33.46
CA ALA A 274 13.00 40.40 34.81
C ALA A 274 14.09 41.45 35.08
N ARG A 275 15.36 41.14 34.72
CA ARG A 275 16.49 42.07 34.89
C ARG A 275 16.29 43.35 34.09
N LEU A 276 15.89 43.25 32.82
CA LEU A 276 15.62 44.41 31.96
C LEU A 276 14.43 45.23 32.47
N THR A 277 13.44 44.58 33.07
CA THR A 277 12.28 45.27 33.66
C THR A 277 12.71 46.07 34.89
N ASP A 278 13.53 45.49 35.77
CA ASP A 278 14.07 46.17 36.95
C ASP A 278 15.01 47.34 36.56
N GLU A 279 15.86 47.13 35.56
CA GLU A 279 16.75 48.16 35.02
C GLU A 279 15.95 49.33 34.42
N ASN A 280 14.88 49.03 33.67
CA ASN A 280 13.97 50.07 33.17
C ASN A 280 13.21 50.78 34.29
N ALA A 281 12.80 50.07 35.35
CA ALA A 281 12.14 50.68 36.50
C ALA A 281 13.08 51.64 37.25
N LEU A 282 14.36 51.25 37.43
CA LEU A 282 15.41 52.09 38.02
C LEU A 282 15.73 53.32 37.17
N LEU A 283 15.90 53.14 35.85
CA LEU A 283 16.14 54.27 34.92
C LEU A 283 14.97 55.25 34.92
N ARG A 284 13.72 54.77 34.93
CA ARG A 284 12.53 55.62 35.08
C ARG A 284 12.51 56.36 36.42
N ALA A 285 12.91 55.71 37.50
CA ALA A 285 13.01 56.34 38.81
C ALA A 285 14.12 57.40 38.88
N GLN A 286 15.28 57.17 38.25
CA GLN A 286 16.38 58.14 38.15
C GLN A 286 16.05 59.36 37.29
N ILE A 287 15.26 59.17 36.23
CA ILE A 287 14.73 60.28 35.42
C ILE A 287 13.72 61.11 36.24
N ASN A 288 12.85 60.45 37.02
CA ASN A 288 11.84 61.13 37.85
C ASN A 288 12.41 61.79 39.13
N SER A 289 13.55 61.33 39.66
CA SER A 289 14.19 61.88 40.86
C SER A 289 15.15 63.06 40.58
N GLY A 290 15.34 63.43 39.31
CA GLY A 290 16.11 64.62 38.92
C GLY A 290 17.62 64.53 39.17
N SER A 291 18.19 63.34 39.36
CA SER A 291 19.59 63.16 39.79
C SER A 291 20.61 63.00 38.65
N VAL A 292 20.28 63.32 37.39
CA VAL A 292 21.25 63.27 36.28
C VAL A 292 21.30 64.63 35.58
N PRO A 293 22.48 65.26 35.41
CA PRO A 293 22.62 66.51 34.67
C PRO A 293 22.49 66.22 33.17
N LEU A 294 21.24 66.09 32.69
CA LEU A 294 20.94 65.51 31.38
C LEU A 294 20.30 66.53 30.43
N GLY A 295 21.01 67.61 30.13
CA GLY A 295 20.56 68.62 29.16
C GLY A 295 21.21 68.49 27.79
N SER A 296 22.50 68.12 27.74
CA SER A 296 23.31 68.22 26.51
C SER A 296 23.90 66.88 26.04
N ASP A 297 24.33 66.00 26.95
CA ASP A 297 25.10 64.80 26.58
C ASP A 297 24.20 63.68 25.98
N VAL A 298 23.03 63.45 26.56
CA VAL A 298 22.07 62.47 26.00
C VAL A 298 21.46 62.94 24.69
N LYS A 299 21.38 64.26 24.45
CA LYS A 299 20.93 64.78 23.16
C LYS A 299 21.96 64.50 22.07
N LEU A 300 23.25 64.60 22.40
CA LEU A 300 24.36 64.24 21.51
C LEU A 300 24.44 62.73 21.28
N GLU A 301 24.21 61.93 22.32
CA GLU A 301 24.27 60.47 22.22
C GLU A 301 23.06 59.88 21.46
N VAL A 302 21.86 60.45 21.65
CA VAL A 302 20.66 60.13 20.86
C VAL A 302 20.84 60.53 19.40
N GLU A 303 21.46 61.68 19.11
CA GLU A 303 21.75 62.09 17.74
C GLU A 303 22.80 61.17 17.09
N ARG A 304 23.81 60.74 17.86
CA ARG A 304 24.81 59.76 17.41
C ARG A 304 24.18 58.40 17.11
N TRP A 305 23.28 57.91 17.97
CA TRP A 305 22.53 56.67 17.73
C TRP A 305 21.57 56.80 16.54
N ARG A 306 20.95 57.96 16.35
CA ARG A 306 20.09 58.24 15.19
C ARG A 306 20.88 58.16 13.89
N ILE A 307 22.07 58.75 13.86
CA ILE A 307 22.98 58.69 12.70
C ILE A 307 23.44 57.25 12.44
N GLU A 308 23.78 56.49 13.50
CA GLU A 308 24.20 55.09 13.35
C GLU A 308 23.07 54.18 12.87
N CYS A 309 21.83 54.38 13.34
CA CYS A 309 20.66 53.67 12.82
C CYS A 309 20.41 54.02 11.35
N SER A 310 20.45 55.30 10.97
CA SER A 310 20.30 55.72 9.57
C SER A 310 21.36 55.09 8.66
N ARG A 311 22.61 54.99 9.13
CA ARG A 311 23.71 54.35 8.39
C ARG A 311 23.48 52.84 8.23
N ARG A 312 22.95 52.18 9.25
CA ARG A 312 22.61 50.74 9.21
C ARG A 312 21.43 50.47 8.28
N ASP A 313 20.41 51.33 8.29
CA ASP A 313 19.26 51.21 7.39
C ASP A 313 19.67 51.40 5.92
N GLU A 314 20.55 52.36 5.61
CA GLU A 314 21.14 52.51 4.27
C GLU A 314 21.97 51.28 3.86
N ALA A 315 22.75 50.71 4.79
CA ALA A 315 23.50 49.49 4.53
C ALA A 315 22.59 48.29 4.25
N ILE A 316 21.48 48.16 4.98
CA ILE A 316 20.47 47.12 4.76
C ILE A 316 19.82 47.31 3.39
N GLN A 317 19.40 48.52 3.03
CA GLN A 317 18.83 48.78 1.69
C GLN A 317 19.80 48.46 0.57
N ASN A 318 21.09 48.80 0.73
CA ASN A 318 22.12 48.44 -0.24
C ASN A 318 22.29 46.93 -0.35
N LEU A 319 22.38 46.20 0.78
CA LEU A 319 22.48 44.74 0.80
C LEU A 319 21.25 44.07 0.20
N GLU A 320 20.04 44.57 0.47
CA GLU A 320 18.80 44.07 -0.12
C GLU A 320 18.77 44.30 -1.64
N SER A 321 19.23 45.46 -2.11
CA SER A 321 19.34 45.76 -3.54
C SER A 321 20.36 44.85 -4.23
N GLU A 322 21.47 44.56 -3.57
CA GLU A 322 22.51 43.67 -4.07
C GLU A 322 22.06 42.21 -4.07
N LEU A 323 21.33 41.76 -3.04
CA LEU A 323 20.66 40.47 -3.00
C LEU A 323 19.63 40.33 -4.11
N ARG A 324 18.87 41.39 -4.39
CA ARG A 324 17.90 41.43 -5.49
C ARG A 324 18.61 41.33 -6.84
N ARG A 325 19.73 42.05 -7.00
CA ARG A 325 20.57 41.99 -8.21
C ARG A 325 21.21 40.62 -8.39
N LEU A 326 21.70 40.00 -7.31
CA LEU A 326 22.25 38.64 -7.31
C LEU A 326 21.18 37.59 -7.64
N ARG A 327 19.95 37.73 -7.12
CA ARG A 327 18.82 36.88 -7.50
C ARG A 327 18.44 37.04 -8.98
N LEU A 328 18.42 38.26 -9.50
CA LEU A 328 18.19 38.52 -10.93
C LEU A 328 19.35 37.99 -11.81
N ASN A 329 20.60 38.02 -11.33
CA ASN A 329 21.74 37.41 -12.01
C ASN A 329 21.69 35.87 -11.94
N GLN A 330 21.22 35.29 -10.83
CA GLN A 330 20.98 33.84 -10.71
C GLN A 330 19.87 33.35 -11.65
N SER A 331 18.85 34.16 -11.93
CA SER A 331 17.84 33.83 -12.94
C SER A 331 18.31 34.05 -14.38
N SER A 332 19.47 34.70 -14.59
CA SER A 332 20.00 35.06 -15.91
C SER A 332 21.30 34.33 -16.29
N GLN A 333 21.92 33.59 -15.37
CA GLN A 333 23.04 32.69 -15.66
C GLN A 333 22.51 31.25 -15.84
N PRO A 334 22.68 30.63 -17.03
CA PRO A 334 22.50 29.19 -17.14
C PRO A 334 23.60 28.52 -16.31
N GLN A 335 23.22 27.95 -15.17
CA GLN A 335 24.02 26.94 -14.49
C GLN A 335 24.32 25.80 -15.49
N PRO A 336 25.50 25.15 -15.46
CA PRO A 336 25.85 24.06 -16.37
C PRO A 336 25.12 22.76 -15.97
N VAL A 337 23.80 22.79 -15.91
CA VAL A 337 22.93 21.62 -15.72
C VAL A 337 22.68 20.94 -17.06
N GLN A 338 22.66 21.71 -18.16
CA GLN A 338 22.48 21.20 -19.52
C GLN A 338 23.53 20.15 -19.93
N PRO A 339 24.86 20.37 -19.78
CA PRO A 339 25.84 19.38 -20.23
C PRO A 339 25.73 18.06 -19.47
N LEU A 340 25.43 18.10 -18.16
CA LEU A 340 25.28 16.89 -17.34
C LEU A 340 23.98 16.16 -17.68
N LEU A 341 22.90 16.91 -17.93
CA LEU A 341 21.61 16.37 -18.35
C LEU A 341 21.70 15.74 -19.75
N ASP A 342 22.38 16.39 -20.69
CA ASP A 342 22.62 15.90 -22.05
C ASP A 342 23.49 14.63 -22.02
N THR A 343 24.51 14.60 -21.14
CA THR A 343 25.36 13.41 -20.96
C THR A 343 24.57 12.25 -20.34
N SER A 344 23.73 12.52 -19.33
CA SER A 344 22.84 11.50 -18.76
C SER A 344 21.77 11.03 -19.74
N GLN A 345 21.19 11.92 -20.55
CA GLN A 345 20.21 11.56 -21.57
C GLN A 345 20.84 10.73 -22.70
N ALA A 346 22.06 11.05 -23.13
CA ALA A 346 22.80 10.23 -24.08
C ALA A 346 23.09 8.83 -23.52
N LYS A 347 23.44 8.72 -22.23
CA LYS A 347 23.68 7.44 -21.55
C LYS A 347 22.42 6.59 -21.42
N ILE A 348 21.29 7.22 -21.12
CA ILE A 348 19.98 6.55 -21.07
C ILE A 348 19.63 5.98 -22.46
N LYS A 349 19.80 6.78 -23.52
CA LYS A 349 19.50 6.34 -24.89
C LYS A 349 20.42 5.20 -25.38
N GLU A 350 21.69 5.23 -24.99
CA GLU A 350 22.65 4.15 -25.25
C GLU A 350 22.20 2.84 -24.56
N LEU A 351 21.84 2.91 -23.27
CA LEU A 351 21.36 1.75 -22.51
C LEU A 351 20.02 1.21 -23.05
N GLU A 352 19.10 2.08 -23.47
CA GLU A 352 17.84 1.67 -24.10
C GLU A 352 18.10 0.89 -25.40
N SER A 353 19.02 1.35 -26.24
CA SER A 353 19.38 0.64 -27.48
C SER A 353 20.06 -0.71 -27.23
N GLU A 354 20.86 -0.82 -26.16
CA GLU A 354 21.51 -2.07 -25.77
C GLU A 354 20.48 -3.08 -25.23
N ILE A 355 19.49 -2.62 -24.46
CA ILE A 355 18.38 -3.46 -24.00
C ILE A 355 17.57 -3.99 -25.18
N GLU A 356 17.28 -3.15 -26.17
CA GLU A 356 16.52 -3.56 -27.36
C GLU A 356 17.29 -4.60 -28.19
N ARG A 357 18.61 -4.43 -28.34
CA ARG A 357 19.46 -5.41 -29.00
C ARG A 357 19.51 -6.74 -28.22
N LEU A 358 19.74 -6.69 -26.91
CA LEU A 358 19.78 -7.90 -26.08
C LEU A 358 18.44 -8.64 -26.05
N THR A 359 17.33 -7.90 -26.12
CA THR A 359 15.99 -8.50 -26.22
C THR A 359 15.82 -9.21 -27.56
N THR A 360 16.28 -8.58 -28.66
CA THR A 360 16.25 -9.19 -29.99
C THR A 360 17.12 -10.45 -30.05
N ASP A 361 18.34 -10.39 -29.50
CA ASP A 361 19.24 -11.55 -29.43
C ASP A 361 18.63 -12.69 -28.59
N GLN A 362 17.87 -12.37 -27.54
CA GLN A 362 17.16 -13.35 -26.72
C GLN A 362 16.02 -14.01 -27.51
N ASP A 363 15.25 -13.24 -28.29
CA ASP A 363 14.18 -13.77 -29.12
C ASP A 363 14.73 -14.68 -30.24
N ASP A 364 15.82 -14.27 -30.90
CA ASP A 364 16.52 -15.09 -31.90
C ASP A 364 17.06 -16.40 -31.30
N LEU A 365 17.57 -16.34 -30.06
CA LEU A 365 18.05 -17.53 -29.34
C LEU A 365 16.88 -18.47 -29.00
N LEU A 366 15.73 -17.94 -28.60
CA LEU A 366 14.53 -18.74 -28.34
C LEU A 366 14.03 -19.43 -29.62
N GLU A 367 14.07 -18.75 -30.77
CA GLU A 367 13.73 -19.35 -32.05
C GLU A 367 14.70 -20.49 -32.41
N LEU A 368 16.01 -20.27 -32.22
CA LEU A 368 17.03 -21.31 -32.42
C LEU A 368 16.84 -22.53 -31.49
N LEU A 369 16.47 -22.30 -30.23
CA LEU A 369 16.19 -23.37 -29.28
C LEU A 369 14.95 -24.17 -29.69
N ALA A 370 13.86 -23.51 -30.08
CA ALA A 370 12.67 -24.19 -30.58
C ALA A 370 12.97 -25.04 -31.83
N ASP A 371 13.82 -24.54 -32.73
CA ASP A 371 14.23 -25.24 -33.95
C ASP A 371 15.14 -26.44 -33.65
N LYS A 372 15.95 -26.35 -32.58
CA LYS A 372 16.75 -27.45 -32.04
C LYS A 372 15.88 -28.51 -31.39
N ASP A 373 14.90 -28.13 -30.58
CA ASP A 373 13.95 -29.05 -29.94
C ASP A 373 13.15 -29.81 -30.99
N LYS A 374 12.68 -29.13 -32.04
CA LYS A 374 11.98 -29.78 -33.15
C LYS A 374 12.87 -30.81 -33.87
N LYS A 375 14.16 -30.49 -34.07
CA LYS A 375 15.12 -31.45 -34.64
C LYS A 375 15.38 -32.61 -33.68
N LEU A 376 15.55 -32.36 -32.39
CA LEU A 376 15.70 -33.38 -31.36
C LEU A 376 14.49 -34.31 -31.36
N SER A 377 13.27 -33.79 -31.32
CA SER A 377 12.05 -34.60 -31.43
C SER A 377 12.04 -35.45 -32.69
N SER A 378 12.46 -34.90 -33.84
CA SER A 378 12.53 -35.66 -35.10
C SER A 378 13.58 -36.79 -35.08
N TYR A 379 14.70 -36.60 -34.37
CA TYR A 379 15.72 -37.61 -34.20
C TYR A 379 15.30 -38.66 -33.18
N THR A 380 14.67 -38.26 -32.07
CA THR A 380 14.07 -39.17 -31.08
C THR A 380 13.02 -40.06 -31.73
N GLU A 381 12.16 -39.50 -32.59
CA GLU A 381 11.14 -40.26 -33.32
C GLU A 381 11.78 -41.26 -34.31
N LYS A 382 12.83 -40.86 -35.04
CA LYS A 382 13.58 -41.76 -35.94
C LYS A 382 14.30 -42.87 -35.18
N LEU A 383 14.90 -42.56 -34.02
CA LEU A 383 15.57 -43.54 -33.17
C LEU A 383 14.55 -44.55 -32.59
N ARG A 384 13.36 -44.07 -32.21
CA ARG A 384 12.22 -44.91 -31.78
C ARG A 384 11.72 -45.82 -32.90
N GLN A 385 11.65 -45.33 -34.15
CA GLN A 385 11.30 -46.14 -35.33
C GLN A 385 12.36 -47.20 -35.69
N LEU A 386 13.62 -46.96 -35.34
CA LEU A 386 14.73 -47.92 -35.51
C LEU A 386 14.85 -48.92 -34.36
N GLY A 387 13.91 -48.92 -33.40
CA GLY A 387 13.84 -49.90 -32.31
C GLY A 387 14.75 -49.61 -31.12
N ILE A 388 15.29 -48.40 -31.01
CA ILE A 388 16.11 -47.96 -29.88
C ILE A 388 15.20 -47.23 -28.88
N MET A 389 15.11 -47.71 -27.63
CA MET A 389 14.44 -46.97 -26.56
C MET A 389 15.28 -45.75 -26.18
N VAL A 390 14.75 -44.55 -26.44
CA VAL A 390 15.29 -43.29 -25.91
C VAL A 390 14.63 -43.07 -24.55
N GLY A 391 15.42 -43.00 -23.48
CA GLY A 391 14.93 -42.69 -22.14
C GLY A 391 14.53 -41.22 -22.05
N ASP A 392 13.34 -40.94 -21.53
CA ASP A 392 12.90 -39.58 -21.19
C ASP A 392 13.52 -39.20 -19.82
N ASP A 393 14.80 -38.88 -19.79
CA ASP A 393 15.46 -38.37 -18.59
C ASP A 393 15.45 -36.83 -18.59
N GLU A 394 14.32 -36.24 -18.20
CA GLU A 394 14.26 -34.84 -17.75
C GLU A 394 14.46 -34.71 -16.23
N ASN A 395 15.17 -35.63 -15.59
CA ASN A 395 15.49 -35.53 -14.17
C ASN A 395 16.88 -36.11 -13.84
N GLU A 396 17.93 -35.51 -14.40
CA GLU A 396 19.24 -35.54 -13.72
C GLU A 396 19.33 -34.36 -12.76
N SER A 397 18.98 -34.63 -11.50
CA SER A 397 19.47 -33.88 -10.36
C SER A 397 21.00 -33.80 -10.44
N ILE A 398 21.51 -32.59 -10.66
CA ILE A 398 22.94 -32.27 -10.59
C ILE A 398 23.41 -32.62 -9.17
N ASN A 399 24.10 -33.75 -9.04
CA ASN A 399 24.86 -34.07 -7.84
C ASN A 399 26.05 -33.10 -7.76
N GLU A 400 26.02 -32.17 -6.81
CA GLU A 400 27.21 -31.43 -6.41
C GLU A 400 28.28 -32.41 -5.90
N PRO A 401 29.55 -32.30 -6.34
CA PRO A 401 30.60 -33.14 -5.82
C PRO A 401 30.96 -32.71 -4.38
N GLU A 402 30.86 -33.65 -3.45
CA GLU A 402 31.42 -33.54 -2.10
C GLU A 402 32.92 -33.16 -2.20
N LEU A 403 33.25 -31.94 -1.78
CA LEU A 403 34.62 -31.59 -1.42
C LEU A 403 34.98 -32.33 -0.13
N VAL A 404 35.68 -33.46 -0.29
CA VAL A 404 36.47 -34.07 0.77
C VAL A 404 37.63 -33.12 1.08
N THR A 405 37.48 -32.32 2.14
CA THR A 405 38.60 -31.67 2.80
C THR A 405 39.37 -32.71 3.62
N ALA A 406 40.60 -32.98 3.20
CA ALA A 406 41.66 -33.54 4.04
C ALA A 406 42.61 -32.41 4.46
#